data_AF-A0A7X9FU55-F1
#
_entry.id   AF-A0A7X9FU55-F1
#
_cell.length_a   1.000
_cell.length_b   1.000
_cell.length_c   1.000
_cell.angle_alpha   90.00
_cell.angle_beta   90.00
_cell.angle_gamma   90.00
#
_symmetry.space_group_name_H-M   'P 1'
#
loop_
_entity.id
_entity.type
_entity.pdbx_description
1 polymer ?
#
loop_
_entity_poly.entity_id
_entity_poly.type
_entity_poly.pdbx_seq_one_letter_code
_entity_poly.pdbx_strand_id
1 'polypeptide(L)'
;MKNLIAGIALVSLLFCSVFSEQARALIIDQFNDNSGRVCSNEVGVTVSNNTASVAAVGGIRTLSAIKTSGILSVCVESKNAFLLHSQDAGVAGGSRVLWNAGSSNIIGLPVLDLTQDGGNAISLKGVYFDYANQKSVDLIFTVYDASDVLGQKSSSYSLKLDSSLSGKDFTLPFANFNVPGPLGLADFRNVGAISLTINGANPDVDLTFDAIMTNGKCEKNVPDNEGKVVDSCGLCPDEPGYKTSKDDCGVCFGNNKDKDECGVCFGNNKDKDQCGVCFGDNKDMDQCGVCFGNNRDLDDCGICGGNNLSKDLCGICGGDNNSCKDCLGVPNGNAKYDVCGICAGDGT
;
A
#
# COMPACT_ATOMS: atom_id res chain seq x y z
N MET A 1 -57.22 -42.78 8.88
CA MET A 1 -57.22 -41.30 8.92
C MET A 1 -55.86 -40.87 8.40
N LYS A 2 -55.68 -40.62 7.09
CA LYS A 2 -55.93 -39.37 6.34
C LYS A 2 -55.20 -38.15 6.92
N ASN A 3 -54.47 -37.48 6.00
CA ASN A 3 -53.80 -36.16 6.02
C ASN A 3 -52.29 -36.25 6.33
N LEU A 4 -51.34 -36.10 5.39
CA LEU A 4 -51.07 -35.12 4.32
C LEU A 4 -50.76 -33.70 4.86
N ILE A 5 -49.49 -33.27 4.71
CA ILE A 5 -48.91 -31.94 4.39
C ILE A 5 -47.38 -32.19 4.26
N ALA A 6 -46.85 -32.37 3.05
CA ALA A 6 -46.19 -31.36 2.22
C ALA A 6 -44.90 -30.78 2.81
N GLY A 7 -43.76 -31.19 2.25
CA GLY A 7 -42.43 -30.64 2.54
C GLY A 7 -41.46 -31.03 1.43
N ILE A 8 -41.55 -30.34 0.29
CA ILE A 8 -40.55 -30.40 -0.79
C ILE A 8 -39.30 -29.68 -0.25
N ALA A 9 -38.30 -30.44 0.19
CA ALA A 9 -36.97 -29.91 0.42
C ALA A 9 -36.19 -29.99 -0.89
N LEU A 10 -35.96 -28.80 -1.45
CA LEU A 10 -35.22 -28.50 -2.65
C LEU A 10 -33.84 -29.21 -2.65
N VAL A 11 -33.53 -29.87 -3.76
CA VAL A 11 -32.18 -30.29 -4.13
C VAL A 11 -31.29 -29.03 -4.21
N SER A 12 -30.26 -28.94 -3.36
CA SER A 12 -29.08 -28.10 -3.63
C SER A 12 -27.85 -28.99 -3.82
N LEU A 13 -27.75 -29.54 -5.03
CA LEU A 13 -26.45 -29.69 -5.69
C LEU A 13 -25.90 -28.29 -6.00
N LEU A 14 -24.56 -28.18 -6.09
CA LEU A 14 -23.72 -27.00 -6.38
C LEU A 14 -23.18 -26.30 -5.12
N PHE A 15 -21.88 -26.04 -4.93
CA PHE A 15 -20.73 -26.13 -5.81
C PHE A 15 -19.49 -26.53 -4.99
N CYS A 16 -18.69 -27.39 -5.59
CA CYS A 16 -17.29 -27.55 -5.30
C CYS A 16 -16.59 -26.18 -5.37
N SER A 17 -15.97 -25.73 -4.29
CA SER A 17 -14.82 -24.84 -4.38
C SER A 17 -13.72 -25.43 -3.52
N VAL A 18 -13.06 -26.43 -4.10
CA VAL A 18 -11.60 -26.51 -3.97
C VAL A 18 -11.09 -25.16 -4.51
N PHE A 19 -11.04 -24.13 -3.67
CA PHE A 19 -10.05 -23.10 -3.92
C PHE A 19 -8.72 -23.82 -3.69
N SER A 20 -8.17 -24.32 -4.80
CA SER A 20 -6.73 -24.40 -4.98
C SER A 20 -6.14 -23.23 -4.22
N GLU A 21 -5.27 -23.48 -3.23
CA GLU A 21 -4.27 -22.49 -2.83
C GLU A 21 -3.47 -22.17 -4.10
N GLN A 22 -4.00 -21.27 -4.92
CA GLN A 22 -3.28 -20.72 -6.05
C GLN A 22 -2.11 -19.97 -5.42
N ALA A 23 -0.90 -20.33 -5.85
CA ALA A 23 0.32 -19.70 -5.40
C ALA A 23 0.23 -18.21 -5.74
N ARG A 24 0.05 -17.42 -4.69
CA ARG A 24 -0.01 -15.98 -4.71
C ARG A 24 1.43 -15.45 -4.86
N ALA A 25 1.73 -14.56 -5.81
CA ALA A 25 3.13 -14.17 -6.09
C ALA A 25 3.33 -13.05 -7.13
N LEU A 26 4.24 -12.12 -6.82
CA LEU A 26 4.89 -11.18 -7.75
C LEU A 26 5.67 -11.93 -8.84
N ILE A 27 5.49 -11.56 -10.12
CA ILE A 27 6.21 -12.17 -11.25
C ILE A 27 7.60 -11.54 -11.42
N ILE A 28 8.63 -12.39 -11.57
CA ILE A 28 9.96 -11.98 -12.06
C ILE A 28 10.05 -12.21 -13.57
N ASP A 29 9.65 -13.39 -14.06
CA ASP A 29 9.55 -13.68 -15.50
C ASP A 29 8.61 -14.86 -15.76
N GLN A 30 7.88 -14.84 -16.88
CA GLN A 30 7.04 -15.96 -17.34
C GLN A 30 7.46 -16.53 -18.70
N PHE A 31 8.50 -15.96 -19.34
CA PHE A 31 9.05 -16.48 -20.60
C PHE A 31 8.00 -16.71 -21.71
N ASN A 32 6.90 -15.96 -21.66
CA ASN A 32 5.76 -16.10 -22.57
C ASN A 32 5.96 -15.39 -23.91
N ASP A 33 7.11 -14.75 -24.09
CA ASP A 33 7.58 -14.16 -25.33
C ASP A 33 8.61 -15.08 -26.03
N ASN A 34 8.73 -14.88 -27.35
CA ASN A 34 9.71 -15.58 -28.15
C ASN A 34 10.97 -14.72 -28.27
N SER A 35 11.92 -14.90 -27.35
CA SER A 35 13.22 -14.24 -27.47
C SER A 35 14.10 -14.97 -28.47
N GLY A 36 14.86 -14.23 -29.28
CA GLY A 36 15.82 -14.83 -30.21
C GLY A 36 16.80 -15.77 -29.49
N ARG A 37 17.00 -16.96 -30.06
CA ARG A 37 17.91 -17.98 -29.53
C ARG A 37 19.35 -17.47 -29.49
N VAL A 38 19.95 -17.48 -28.30
CA VAL A 38 21.34 -17.04 -28.07
C VAL A 38 22.22 -18.28 -27.96
N CYS A 39 23.17 -18.45 -28.89
CA CYS A 39 24.06 -19.60 -28.91
C CYS A 39 25.53 -19.18 -28.87
N SER A 40 26.33 -19.86 -28.05
CA SER A 40 27.78 -19.79 -28.07
C SER A 40 28.35 -21.01 -28.79
N ASN A 41 29.08 -20.74 -29.88
CA ASN A 41 29.71 -21.77 -30.74
C ASN A 41 31.24 -21.78 -30.60
N GLU A 42 31.81 -20.82 -29.86
CA GLU A 42 33.25 -20.67 -29.64
C GLU A 42 33.56 -20.85 -28.16
N VAL A 43 34.59 -21.63 -27.85
CA VAL A 43 34.98 -21.92 -26.47
C VAL A 43 35.47 -20.65 -25.80
N GLY A 44 34.91 -20.33 -24.63
CA GLY A 44 35.28 -19.16 -23.82
C GLY A 44 34.62 -17.86 -24.26
N VAL A 45 33.82 -17.86 -25.32
CA VAL A 45 33.14 -16.65 -25.83
C VAL A 45 31.71 -16.59 -25.30
N THR A 46 31.40 -15.52 -24.55
CA THR A 46 30.03 -15.24 -24.11
C THR A 46 29.29 -14.50 -25.21
N VAL A 47 28.16 -15.06 -25.65
CA VAL A 47 27.23 -14.41 -26.56
C VAL A 47 26.02 -13.97 -25.74
N SER A 48 25.57 -12.72 -25.92
CA SER A 48 24.43 -12.16 -25.17
C SER A 48 23.47 -11.42 -26.07
N ASN A 49 22.19 -11.41 -25.71
CA ASN A 49 21.17 -10.63 -26.37
C ASN A 49 20.18 -10.05 -25.36
N ASN A 50 19.86 -8.76 -25.51
CA ASN A 50 18.80 -8.10 -24.74
C ASN A 50 17.48 -8.28 -25.46
N THR A 51 16.47 -8.79 -24.75
CA THR A 51 15.12 -8.97 -25.28
C THR A 51 14.13 -8.17 -24.46
N ALA A 52 13.35 -7.32 -25.12
CA ALA A 52 12.20 -6.69 -24.49
C ALA A 52 11.12 -7.75 -24.23
N SER A 53 10.66 -7.83 -22.99
CA SER A 53 9.61 -8.76 -22.55
C SER A 53 8.76 -8.09 -21.49
N VAL A 54 7.49 -7.88 -21.78
CA VAL A 54 6.51 -7.33 -20.83
C VAL A 54 6.21 -8.28 -19.67
N ALA A 55 6.59 -9.56 -19.80
CA ALA A 55 6.47 -10.56 -18.75
C ALA A 55 7.67 -10.59 -17.81
N ALA A 56 8.78 -9.94 -18.18
CA ALA A 56 9.99 -9.85 -17.38
C ALA A 56 9.96 -8.58 -16.53
N VAL A 57 10.41 -8.68 -15.28
CA VAL A 57 10.59 -7.51 -14.41
C VAL A 57 11.57 -6.52 -15.04
N GLY A 58 11.20 -5.24 -15.03
CA GLY A 58 11.96 -4.20 -15.73
C GLY A 58 11.79 -4.19 -17.25
N GLY A 59 10.91 -5.03 -17.81
CA GLY A 59 10.53 -5.02 -19.23
C GLY A 59 11.59 -5.51 -20.21
N ILE A 60 12.81 -5.82 -19.74
CA ILE A 60 13.93 -6.31 -20.55
C ILE A 60 14.68 -7.37 -19.75
N ARG A 61 15.00 -8.49 -20.40
CA ARG A 61 15.96 -9.48 -19.91
C ARG A 61 17.13 -9.64 -20.86
N THR A 62 18.30 -9.91 -20.30
CA THR A 62 19.49 -10.30 -21.06
C THR A 62 19.67 -11.81 -20.95
N LEU A 63 19.69 -12.47 -22.10
CA LEU A 63 20.06 -13.88 -22.20
C LEU A 63 21.52 -13.98 -22.64
N SER A 64 22.30 -14.82 -21.96
CA SER A 64 23.70 -15.08 -22.29
C SER A 64 23.99 -16.58 -22.33
N ALA A 65 24.84 -17.01 -23.26
CA ALA A 65 25.37 -18.36 -23.34
C ALA A 65 26.90 -18.33 -23.46
N ILE A 66 27.57 -19.31 -22.86
CA ILE A 66 29.01 -19.53 -22.99
C ILE A 66 29.29 -21.02 -23.12
N LYS A 67 29.98 -21.41 -24.20
CA LYS A 67 30.54 -22.76 -24.33
C LYS A 67 31.90 -22.82 -23.63
N THR A 68 32.13 -23.85 -22.82
CA THR A 68 33.41 -24.07 -22.14
C THR A 68 34.18 -25.26 -22.72
N SER A 69 33.51 -26.22 -23.37
CA SER A 69 34.15 -27.30 -24.12
C SER A 69 33.20 -27.92 -25.15
N GLY A 70 33.75 -28.67 -26.10
CA GLY A 70 32.98 -29.39 -27.13
C GLY A 70 32.91 -28.65 -28.47
N ILE A 71 32.37 -29.34 -29.48
CA ILE A 71 32.43 -28.88 -30.88
C ILE A 71 31.24 -27.99 -31.24
N LEU A 72 30.03 -28.40 -30.86
CA LEU A 72 28.79 -27.75 -31.27
C LEU A 72 28.45 -26.56 -30.34
N SER A 73 27.20 -26.39 -29.93
CA SER A 73 26.71 -25.15 -29.31
C SER A 73 26.13 -25.34 -27.91
N VAL A 74 26.18 -24.25 -27.13
CA VAL A 74 25.34 -24.05 -25.93
C VAL A 74 24.39 -22.91 -26.22
N CYS A 75 23.09 -23.12 -26.01
CA CYS A 75 22.08 -22.15 -26.33
C CYS A 75 21.14 -21.86 -25.16
N VAL A 76 20.58 -20.64 -25.14
CA VAL A 76 19.46 -20.26 -24.28
C VAL A 76 18.44 -19.48 -25.09
N GLU A 77 17.16 -19.77 -24.86
CA GLU A 77 16.05 -19.06 -25.49
C GLU A 77 14.80 -19.08 -24.61
N SER A 78 13.91 -18.12 -24.81
CA SER A 78 12.53 -18.16 -24.33
C SER A 78 11.64 -18.50 -25.49
N LYS A 79 10.85 -19.56 -25.36
CA LYS A 79 9.97 -20.04 -26.42
C LYS A 79 8.81 -20.81 -25.81
N ASN A 80 7.60 -20.58 -26.34
CA ASN A 80 6.38 -21.30 -25.95
C ASN A 80 6.06 -21.23 -24.44
N ALA A 81 6.34 -20.12 -23.75
CA ALA A 81 6.16 -19.98 -22.29
C ALA A 81 7.17 -20.79 -21.45
N PHE A 82 8.36 -21.04 -22.00
CA PHE A 82 9.46 -21.64 -21.27
C PHE A 82 10.76 -20.89 -21.52
N LEU A 83 11.60 -20.78 -20.49
CA LEU A 83 13.04 -20.60 -20.68
C LEU A 83 13.64 -21.96 -20.98
N LEU A 84 14.41 -22.09 -22.06
CA LEU A 84 15.11 -23.29 -22.46
C LEU A 84 16.62 -23.03 -22.45
N HIS A 85 17.35 -23.87 -21.75
CA HIS A 85 18.79 -24.03 -21.88
C HIS A 85 19.05 -25.36 -22.57
N SER A 86 19.96 -25.36 -23.54
CA SER A 86 20.30 -26.58 -24.25
C SER A 86 21.78 -26.65 -24.57
N GLN A 87 22.32 -27.86 -24.41
CA GLN A 87 23.68 -28.20 -24.77
C GLN A 87 23.66 -29.34 -25.78
N ASP A 88 24.33 -29.14 -26.91
CA ASP A 88 24.49 -30.22 -27.88
C ASP A 88 25.33 -31.38 -27.31
N ALA A 89 25.23 -32.54 -27.97
CA ALA A 89 25.93 -33.75 -27.58
C ALA A 89 27.45 -33.53 -27.38
N GLY A 90 27.98 -33.84 -26.20
CA GLY A 90 29.37 -33.69 -25.81
C GLY A 90 29.82 -32.25 -25.55
N VAL A 91 28.91 -31.28 -25.50
CA VAL A 91 29.22 -29.86 -25.28
C VAL A 91 28.91 -29.48 -23.83
N ALA A 92 29.84 -28.77 -23.18
CA ALA A 92 29.62 -28.21 -21.85
C ALA A 92 29.70 -26.68 -21.89
N GLY A 93 29.04 -26.03 -20.95
CA GLY A 93 29.01 -24.58 -20.84
C GLY A 93 27.94 -24.09 -19.88
N GLY A 94 27.42 -22.90 -20.10
CA GLY A 94 26.40 -22.37 -19.21
C GLY A 94 25.61 -21.26 -19.85
N SER A 95 24.55 -20.89 -19.16
CA SER A 95 23.72 -19.77 -19.55
C SER A 95 23.43 -18.87 -18.37
N ARG A 96 23.08 -17.62 -18.68
CA ARG A 96 22.67 -16.64 -17.70
C ARG A 96 21.45 -15.89 -18.20
N VAL A 97 20.51 -15.66 -17.29
CA VAL A 97 19.42 -14.70 -17.47
C VAL A 97 19.64 -13.57 -16.48
N LEU A 98 19.62 -12.33 -16.95
CA LEU A 98 19.75 -11.13 -16.13
C LEU A 98 18.53 -10.23 -16.32
N TRP A 99 17.92 -9.85 -15.21
CA TRP A 99 16.87 -8.85 -15.13
C TRP A 99 17.43 -7.57 -14.50
N ASN A 100 17.77 -6.59 -15.34
CA ASN A 100 18.29 -5.28 -14.93
C ASN A 100 17.69 -4.13 -15.76
N ALA A 101 16.51 -4.35 -16.35
CA ALA A 101 15.85 -3.42 -17.28
C ALA A 101 16.73 -2.95 -18.46
N GLY A 102 17.69 -3.79 -18.91
CA GLY A 102 18.56 -3.47 -20.03
C GLY A 102 19.64 -2.43 -19.73
N SER A 103 19.87 -2.10 -18.46
CA SER A 103 20.95 -1.20 -18.03
C SER A 103 22.33 -1.73 -18.43
N SER A 104 23.28 -0.82 -18.68
CA SER A 104 24.68 -1.19 -18.89
C SER A 104 25.38 -1.65 -17.61
N ASN A 105 24.80 -1.32 -16.45
CA ASN A 105 25.31 -1.70 -15.14
C ASN A 105 24.41 -2.78 -14.53
N ILE A 106 24.87 -3.38 -13.42
CA ILE A 106 24.12 -4.44 -12.75
C ILE A 106 22.92 -3.93 -11.95
N ILE A 107 22.75 -2.61 -11.82
CA ILE A 107 21.52 -2.02 -11.26
C ILE A 107 20.80 -1.28 -12.36
N GLY A 108 19.53 -1.60 -12.54
CA GLY A 108 18.70 -0.96 -13.57
C GLY A 108 17.21 -1.21 -13.42
N LEU A 109 16.81 -2.19 -12.60
CA LEU A 109 15.43 -2.25 -12.15
C LEU A 109 15.08 -0.96 -11.38
N PRO A 110 13.82 -0.47 -11.46
CA PRO A 110 13.32 0.44 -10.43
C PRO A 110 13.45 -0.26 -9.07
N VAL A 111 13.64 0.50 -7.99
CA VAL A 111 13.85 -0.07 -6.64
C VAL A 111 12.75 -1.08 -6.35
N LEU A 112 13.10 -2.36 -6.45
CA LEU A 112 12.16 -3.46 -6.40
C LEU A 112 12.15 -4.05 -5.00
N ASP A 113 10.96 -4.11 -4.42
CA ASP A 113 10.74 -4.80 -3.16
C ASP A 113 10.08 -6.16 -3.44
N LEU A 114 10.85 -7.24 -3.30
CA LEU A 114 10.37 -8.61 -3.47
C LEU A 114 9.50 -9.10 -2.29
N THR A 115 9.40 -8.29 -1.22
CA THR A 115 8.63 -8.57 -0.01
C THR A 115 7.35 -7.74 0.10
N GLN A 116 7.10 -6.83 -0.85
CA GLN A 116 6.03 -5.82 -0.77
C GLN A 116 4.62 -6.40 -0.65
N ASP A 117 4.42 -7.60 -1.17
CA ASP A 117 3.17 -8.35 -1.12
C ASP A 117 3.22 -9.48 -0.07
N GLY A 118 4.20 -9.45 0.84
CA GLY A 118 4.41 -10.46 1.87
C GLY A 118 5.25 -11.66 1.43
N GLY A 119 5.81 -11.65 0.22
CA GLY A 119 6.71 -12.70 -0.26
C GLY A 119 7.95 -12.89 0.61
N ASN A 120 8.38 -14.15 0.78
CA ASN A 120 9.56 -14.53 1.56
C ASN A 120 10.45 -15.58 0.86
N ALA A 121 10.12 -15.96 -0.37
CA ALA A 121 10.87 -16.92 -1.18
C ALA A 121 10.72 -16.62 -2.68
N ILE A 122 11.70 -17.07 -3.48
CA ILE A 122 11.56 -17.20 -4.93
C ILE A 122 11.00 -18.59 -5.24
N SER A 123 9.98 -18.65 -6.08
CA SER A 123 9.39 -19.88 -6.63
C SER A 123 9.84 -20.07 -8.08
N LEU A 124 10.42 -21.24 -8.36
CA LEU A 124 10.68 -21.74 -9.71
C LEU A 124 9.57 -22.70 -10.08
N LYS A 125 8.95 -22.45 -11.24
CA LYS A 125 7.80 -23.21 -11.72
C LYS A 125 8.20 -24.10 -12.89
N GLY A 126 7.68 -25.33 -12.88
CA GLY A 126 7.80 -26.28 -14.00
C GLY A 126 9.24 -26.49 -14.44
N VAL A 127 10.11 -26.88 -13.50
CA VAL A 127 11.51 -27.14 -13.84
C VAL A 127 11.60 -28.54 -14.42
N TYR A 128 11.89 -28.65 -15.71
CA TYR A 128 12.21 -29.92 -16.36
C TYR A 128 13.69 -29.98 -16.68
N PHE A 129 14.26 -31.13 -16.40
CA PHE A 129 15.67 -31.40 -16.58
C PHE A 129 15.79 -32.74 -17.29
N ASP A 130 16.34 -32.72 -18.50
CA ASP A 130 16.66 -33.91 -19.27
C ASP A 130 18.18 -34.10 -19.29
N TYR A 131 18.61 -35.31 -18.96
CA TYR A 131 20.03 -35.60 -18.82
C TYR A 131 20.37 -37.08 -19.05
N ALA A 132 21.28 -37.35 -19.99
CA ALA A 132 21.64 -38.70 -20.39
C ALA A 132 22.58 -39.45 -19.40
N ASN A 133 23.35 -38.74 -18.56
CA ASN A 133 24.50 -39.32 -17.81
C ASN A 133 24.41 -39.21 -16.26
N GLN A 134 23.24 -38.90 -15.69
CA GLN A 134 22.97 -38.68 -14.25
C GLN A 134 23.88 -37.71 -13.44
N LYS A 135 24.35 -36.62 -14.04
CA LYS A 135 25.17 -35.61 -13.34
C LYS A 135 24.33 -34.38 -13.00
N SER A 136 24.65 -33.79 -11.86
CA SER A 136 23.91 -32.63 -11.35
C SER A 136 24.28 -31.34 -12.07
N VAL A 137 23.35 -30.39 -12.08
CA VAL A 137 23.54 -29.02 -12.55
C VAL A 137 23.20 -28.06 -11.43
N ASP A 138 24.03 -27.05 -11.24
CA ASP A 138 23.78 -26.02 -10.24
C ASP A 138 23.09 -24.83 -10.90
N LEU A 139 21.93 -24.46 -10.36
CA LEU A 139 21.29 -23.18 -10.62
C LEU A 139 21.70 -22.20 -9.54
N ILE A 140 22.29 -21.08 -9.92
CA ILE A 140 22.75 -20.05 -9.01
C ILE A 140 21.87 -18.84 -9.22
N PHE A 141 21.05 -18.53 -8.22
CA PHE A 141 20.28 -17.31 -8.16
C PHE A 141 21.06 -16.27 -7.40
N THR A 142 21.16 -15.06 -7.95
CA THR A 142 21.82 -13.93 -7.31
C THR A 142 20.91 -12.71 -7.36
N VAL A 143 20.68 -12.11 -6.20
CA VAL A 143 19.96 -10.85 -6.05
C VAL A 143 20.98 -9.76 -5.76
N TYR A 144 20.96 -8.69 -6.54
CA TYR A 144 21.84 -7.54 -6.40
C TYR A 144 21.11 -6.38 -5.75
N ASP A 145 21.75 -5.76 -4.76
CA ASP A 145 21.19 -4.62 -4.04
C ASP A 145 21.30 -3.34 -4.90
N ALA A 146 20.22 -2.56 -4.97
CA ALA A 146 20.17 -1.32 -5.75
C ALA A 146 21.11 -0.23 -5.19
N SER A 147 21.61 -0.38 -3.95
CA SER A 147 22.58 0.56 -3.37
C SER A 147 23.98 0.46 -3.96
N ASP A 148 24.28 -0.57 -4.76
CA ASP A 148 25.61 -0.81 -5.31
C ASP A 148 25.61 -1.05 -6.83
N VAL A 149 26.03 -0.02 -7.58
CA VAL A 149 26.13 -0.04 -9.05
C VAL A 149 27.09 -1.09 -9.61
N LEU A 150 28.02 -1.61 -8.80
CA LEU A 150 29.01 -2.61 -9.21
C LEU A 150 28.57 -4.05 -8.89
N GLY A 151 27.47 -4.24 -8.15
CA GLY A 151 26.89 -5.56 -7.87
C GLY A 151 27.71 -6.43 -6.91
N GLN A 152 28.57 -5.80 -6.13
CA GLN A 152 29.34 -6.39 -5.06
C GLN A 152 28.51 -6.60 -3.78
N LYS A 153 27.42 -5.86 -3.58
CA LYS A 153 26.42 -6.15 -2.54
C LYS A 153 25.33 -7.06 -3.12
N SER A 154 25.41 -8.35 -2.80
CA SER A 154 24.54 -9.37 -3.37
C SER A 154 24.31 -10.53 -2.43
N SER A 155 23.21 -11.26 -2.64
CA SER A 155 22.90 -12.50 -1.94
C SER A 155 22.64 -13.60 -2.96
N SER A 156 23.30 -14.75 -2.81
CA SER A 156 23.14 -15.89 -3.71
C SER A 156 22.61 -17.15 -3.03
N TYR A 157 21.85 -17.92 -3.80
CA TYR A 157 21.36 -19.27 -3.46
C TYR A 157 21.74 -20.23 -4.60
N SER A 158 22.30 -21.40 -4.24
CA SER A 158 22.61 -22.46 -5.20
C SER A 158 21.65 -23.64 -5.02
N LEU A 159 20.84 -23.90 -6.04
CA LEU A 159 19.99 -25.08 -6.14
C LEU A 159 20.69 -26.13 -7.00
N LYS A 160 20.99 -27.28 -6.40
CA LYS A 160 21.53 -28.42 -7.12
C LYS A 160 20.38 -29.26 -7.70
N LEU A 161 20.33 -29.37 -9.01
CA LEU A 161 19.38 -30.21 -9.73
C LEU A 161 19.99 -31.54 -10.11
N ASP A 162 19.19 -32.59 -10.02
CA ASP A 162 19.48 -33.91 -10.55
C ASP A 162 18.20 -34.54 -11.14
N SER A 163 18.35 -35.69 -11.80
CA SER A 163 17.24 -36.36 -12.50
C SER A 163 16.05 -36.74 -11.61
N SER A 164 16.22 -36.86 -10.29
CA SER A 164 15.12 -37.19 -9.36
C SER A 164 14.20 -35.99 -9.08
N LEU A 165 14.62 -34.79 -9.52
CA LEU A 165 13.95 -33.53 -9.25
C LEU A 165 13.29 -32.92 -10.50
N SER A 166 13.33 -33.60 -11.65
CA SER A 166 12.68 -33.16 -12.89
C SER A 166 11.15 -33.13 -12.76
N GLY A 167 10.51 -32.12 -13.35
CA GLY A 167 9.07 -31.90 -13.33
C GLY A 167 8.54 -31.37 -12.00
N LYS A 168 9.35 -30.65 -11.23
CA LYS A 168 8.98 -30.12 -9.91
C LYS A 168 9.07 -28.60 -9.86
N ASP A 169 8.27 -28.04 -8.96
CA ASP A 169 8.43 -26.67 -8.50
C ASP A 169 9.44 -26.61 -7.35
N PHE A 170 10.18 -25.52 -7.26
CA PHE A 170 11.09 -25.26 -6.15
C PHE A 170 10.78 -23.95 -5.47
N THR A 171 10.88 -23.94 -4.15
CA THR A 171 10.79 -22.74 -3.34
C THR A 171 12.15 -22.48 -2.72
N LEU A 172 12.68 -21.27 -2.94
CA LEU A 172 13.98 -20.80 -2.50
C LEU A 172 13.75 -19.72 -1.43
N PRO A 173 13.72 -20.06 -0.14
CA PRO A 173 13.48 -19.08 0.93
C PRO A 173 14.56 -17.99 0.91
N PHE A 174 14.17 -16.72 1.07
CA PHE A 174 15.12 -15.60 1.13
C PHE A 174 16.15 -15.78 2.24
N ALA A 175 15.77 -16.41 3.36
CA ALA A 175 16.67 -16.75 4.46
C ALA A 175 17.85 -17.65 4.05
N ASN A 176 17.71 -18.39 2.95
CA ASN A 176 18.77 -19.27 2.45
C ASN A 176 19.66 -18.61 1.39
N PHE A 177 19.35 -17.38 0.95
CA PHE A 177 20.26 -16.58 0.12
C PHE A 177 21.37 -16.00 1.01
N ASN A 178 22.26 -16.88 1.46
CA ASN A 178 23.21 -16.62 2.53
C ASN A 178 24.67 -16.55 2.05
N VAL A 179 24.90 -16.61 0.74
CA VAL A 179 26.22 -16.39 0.13
C VAL A 179 26.34 -14.91 -0.23
N PRO A 180 27.08 -14.09 0.53
CA PRO A 180 27.19 -12.66 0.27
C PRO A 180 28.19 -12.36 -0.84
N GLY A 181 27.93 -11.27 -1.56
CA GLY A 181 28.95 -10.60 -2.35
C GLY A 181 29.99 -9.88 -1.48
N PRO A 182 31.05 -9.28 -2.08
CA PRO A 182 32.10 -8.58 -1.35
C PRO A 182 31.64 -7.47 -0.38
N LEU A 183 30.50 -6.82 -0.63
CA LEU A 183 29.94 -5.76 0.23
C LEU A 183 28.83 -6.27 1.17
N GLY A 184 28.63 -7.60 1.25
CA GLY A 184 27.64 -8.22 2.13
C GLY A 184 26.34 -8.62 1.41
N LEU A 185 25.36 -9.04 2.22
CA LEU A 185 24.05 -9.50 1.76
C LEU A 185 23.22 -8.33 1.19
N ALA A 186 22.49 -8.61 0.12
CA ALA A 186 21.50 -7.70 -0.45
C ALA A 186 20.25 -7.59 0.44
N ASP A 187 19.65 -6.39 0.43
CA ASP A 187 18.31 -6.16 0.96
C ASP A 187 17.25 -6.50 -0.10
N PHE A 188 16.40 -7.47 0.19
CA PHE A 188 15.32 -7.92 -0.71
C PHE A 188 14.18 -6.89 -0.86
N ARG A 189 14.21 -5.79 -0.09
CA ARG A 189 13.35 -4.62 -0.26
C ARG A 189 13.92 -3.57 -1.22
N ASN A 190 15.19 -3.73 -1.58
CA ASN A 190 15.96 -2.76 -2.37
C ASN A 190 16.74 -3.48 -3.49
N VAL A 191 16.03 -4.20 -4.36
CA VAL A 191 16.62 -5.01 -5.43
C VAL A 191 16.88 -4.17 -6.68
N GLY A 192 18.11 -4.19 -7.18
CA GLY A 192 18.54 -3.48 -8.39
C GLY A 192 18.66 -4.37 -9.63
N ALA A 193 18.91 -5.67 -9.43
CA ALA A 193 18.81 -6.71 -10.45
C ALA A 193 18.72 -8.11 -9.86
N ILE A 194 18.30 -9.05 -10.71
CA ILE A 194 18.27 -10.49 -10.40
C ILE A 194 19.03 -11.22 -11.52
N SER A 195 19.77 -12.26 -11.17
CA SER A 195 20.46 -13.13 -12.12
C SER A 195 20.17 -14.59 -11.81
N LEU A 196 19.88 -15.36 -12.85
CA LEU A 196 19.88 -16.82 -12.83
C LEU A 196 21.05 -17.31 -13.68
N THR A 197 21.95 -18.06 -13.07
CA THR A 197 23.05 -18.73 -13.77
C THR A 197 22.84 -20.24 -13.77
N ILE A 198 22.90 -20.85 -14.94
CA ILE A 198 22.82 -22.29 -15.15
C ILE A 198 24.25 -22.79 -15.37
N ASN A 199 24.79 -23.51 -14.39
CA ASN A 199 26.13 -24.07 -14.46
C ASN A 199 26.11 -25.46 -15.12
N GLY A 200 26.12 -25.50 -16.44
CA GLY A 200 26.18 -26.72 -17.23
C GLY A 200 27.62 -27.20 -17.48
N ALA A 201 28.48 -27.20 -16.46
CA ALA A 201 29.85 -27.70 -16.57
C ALA A 201 29.94 -29.18 -17.00
N ASN A 202 28.85 -29.94 -16.81
CA ASN A 202 28.68 -31.27 -17.36
C ASN A 202 28.05 -31.17 -18.75
N PRO A 203 28.48 -31.98 -19.75
CA PRO A 203 27.90 -31.95 -21.08
C PRO A 203 26.53 -32.61 -21.12
N ASP A 204 25.77 -32.32 -22.18
CA ASP A 204 24.45 -32.89 -22.49
C ASP A 204 23.33 -32.44 -21.53
N VAL A 205 23.39 -31.18 -21.09
CA VAL A 205 22.37 -30.59 -20.21
C VAL A 205 21.30 -29.86 -21.03
N ASP A 206 20.08 -30.37 -20.97
CA ASP A 206 18.88 -29.65 -21.39
C ASP A 206 18.00 -29.36 -20.18
N LEU A 207 17.52 -28.12 -20.10
CA LEU A 207 16.74 -27.66 -18.95
C LEU A 207 15.66 -26.66 -19.41
N THR A 208 14.47 -26.77 -18.84
CA THR A 208 13.40 -25.79 -19.04
C THR A 208 12.80 -25.29 -17.74
N PHE A 209 12.28 -24.06 -17.76
CA PHE A 209 11.49 -23.46 -16.68
C PHE A 209 10.24 -22.80 -17.25
N ASP A 210 9.12 -22.88 -16.55
CA ASP A 210 7.87 -22.22 -16.94
C ASP A 210 7.87 -20.75 -16.52
N ALA A 211 8.21 -20.48 -15.26
CA ALA A 211 8.17 -19.14 -14.68
C ALA A 211 9.04 -19.02 -13.43
N ILE A 212 9.37 -17.77 -13.10
CA ILE A 212 10.05 -17.37 -11.88
C ILE A 212 9.22 -16.27 -11.23
N MET A 213 8.86 -16.45 -9.97
CA MET A 213 8.00 -15.53 -9.23
C MET A 213 8.34 -15.58 -7.74
N THR A 214 7.78 -14.69 -6.91
CA THR A 214 7.90 -14.84 -5.45
C THR A 214 6.87 -15.85 -4.93
N ASN A 215 6.55 -15.83 -3.64
CA ASN A 215 5.43 -16.55 -3.03
C ASN A 215 4.52 -15.59 -2.23
N GLY A 216 4.46 -14.32 -2.66
CA GLY A 216 3.72 -13.25 -2.00
C GLY A 216 2.20 -13.32 -2.16
N LYS A 217 1.52 -12.18 -2.32
CA LYS A 217 0.05 -12.10 -2.39
C LYS A 217 -0.48 -11.76 -3.78
N CYS A 218 0.24 -10.96 -4.55
CA CYS A 218 -0.31 -10.37 -5.76
C CYS A 218 -0.16 -11.31 -6.94
N GLU A 219 -1.22 -12.03 -7.28
CA GLU A 219 -1.18 -13.00 -8.37
C GLU A 219 -0.89 -12.34 -9.71
N LYS A 220 0.12 -12.89 -10.41
CA LYS A 220 0.35 -12.68 -11.85
C LYS A 220 0.62 -11.23 -12.26
N ASN A 221 1.08 -10.39 -11.34
CA ASN A 221 1.44 -9.02 -11.66
C ASN A 221 2.97 -8.91 -11.77
N VAL A 222 3.42 -8.42 -12.93
CA VAL A 222 4.78 -7.91 -13.09
C VAL A 222 4.82 -6.54 -12.41
N PRO A 223 5.86 -6.23 -11.62
CA PRO A 223 6.04 -4.89 -11.05
C PRO A 223 5.95 -3.79 -12.11
N ASP A 224 5.30 -2.69 -11.77
CA ASP A 224 5.22 -1.51 -12.63
C ASP A 224 6.58 -0.79 -12.75
N ASN A 225 6.61 0.34 -13.44
CA ASN A 225 7.83 1.14 -13.64
C ASN A 225 8.41 1.75 -12.36
N GLU A 226 7.67 1.67 -11.24
CA GLU A 226 8.12 2.10 -9.91
C GLU A 226 8.52 0.91 -9.04
N GLY A 227 8.51 -0.31 -9.59
CA GLY A 227 8.82 -1.55 -8.89
C GLY A 227 7.68 -2.02 -7.98
N LYS A 228 6.45 -1.57 -8.20
CA LYS A 228 5.29 -1.86 -7.34
C LYS A 228 4.33 -2.87 -7.95
N VAL A 229 3.81 -3.76 -7.10
CA VAL A 229 2.65 -4.63 -7.39
C VAL A 229 1.51 -4.43 -6.40
N VAL A 230 1.74 -3.69 -5.31
CA VAL A 230 0.71 -3.28 -4.34
C VAL A 230 0.49 -1.78 -4.39
N ASP A 231 -0.72 -1.33 -4.08
CA ASP A 231 -0.98 0.09 -3.83
C ASP A 231 -0.46 0.54 -2.46
N SER A 232 -0.68 1.83 -2.13
CA SER A 232 -0.27 2.39 -0.83
C SER A 232 -0.98 1.79 0.39
N CYS A 233 -2.02 0.97 0.18
CA CYS A 233 -2.73 0.23 1.21
C CYS A 233 -2.33 -1.25 1.26
N GLY A 234 -1.35 -1.66 0.44
CA GLY A 234 -0.87 -3.04 0.38
C GLY A 234 -1.79 -3.97 -0.41
N LEU A 235 -2.73 -3.43 -1.21
CA LEU A 235 -3.64 -4.22 -2.02
C LEU A 235 -3.09 -4.50 -3.40
N CYS A 236 -3.34 -5.70 -3.89
CA CYS A 236 -3.02 -6.10 -5.25
C CYS A 236 -4.06 -5.55 -6.27
N PRO A 237 -3.70 -5.38 -7.56
CA PRO A 237 -4.59 -4.87 -8.60
C PRO A 237 -5.94 -5.57 -8.75
N ASP A 238 -5.99 -6.85 -8.41
CA ASP A 238 -7.15 -7.73 -8.48
C ASP A 238 -7.97 -7.75 -7.17
N GLU A 239 -7.48 -7.13 -6.11
CA GLU A 239 -8.18 -7.05 -4.83
C GLU A 239 -9.22 -5.91 -4.81
N PRO A 240 -10.41 -6.14 -4.23
CA PRO A 240 -11.40 -5.09 -4.03
C PRO A 240 -10.81 -3.90 -3.26
N GLY A 241 -11.03 -2.69 -3.80
CA GLY A 241 -10.53 -1.47 -3.18
C GLY A 241 -9.11 -1.08 -3.60
N TYR A 242 -8.50 -1.76 -4.57
CA TYR A 242 -7.24 -1.31 -5.17
C TYR A 242 -7.32 0.16 -5.60
N LYS A 243 -6.38 0.98 -5.12
CA LYS A 243 -6.28 2.45 -5.27
C LYS A 243 -7.47 3.26 -4.72
N THR A 244 -8.47 2.61 -4.12
CA THR A 244 -9.71 3.26 -3.65
C THR A 244 -10.01 2.98 -2.18
N SER A 245 -9.17 2.19 -1.49
CA SER A 245 -9.35 1.83 -0.07
C SER A 245 -8.95 2.91 0.92
N LYS A 246 -8.39 4.02 0.45
CA LYS A 246 -8.19 5.21 1.28
C LYS A 246 -9.53 5.92 1.45
N ASP A 247 -9.87 6.24 2.69
CA ASP A 247 -11.00 7.11 2.98
C ASP A 247 -10.66 8.59 2.74
N ASP A 248 -11.56 9.50 3.11
CA ASP A 248 -11.37 10.94 2.87
C ASP A 248 -10.23 11.52 3.71
N CYS A 249 -9.80 10.82 4.76
CA CYS A 249 -8.65 11.15 5.59
C CYS A 249 -7.35 10.51 5.09
N GLY A 250 -7.40 9.79 3.97
CA GLY A 250 -6.26 9.10 3.39
C GLY A 250 -5.87 7.81 4.12
N VAL A 251 -6.71 7.35 5.06
CA VAL A 251 -6.45 6.16 5.87
C VAL A 251 -6.97 4.92 5.16
N CYS A 252 -6.09 3.93 5.00
CA CYS A 252 -6.45 2.66 4.40
C CYS A 252 -7.45 1.91 5.29
N PHE A 253 -8.59 1.52 4.71
CA PHE A 253 -9.66 0.78 5.40
C PHE A 253 -10.24 1.54 6.63
N GLY A 254 -10.03 2.86 6.72
CA GLY A 254 -10.44 3.68 7.86
C GLY A 254 -11.94 3.94 7.92
N ASN A 255 -12.64 3.92 6.78
CA ASN A 255 -14.07 4.23 6.67
C ASN A 255 -14.45 5.55 7.34
N ASN A 256 -13.59 6.57 7.26
CA ASN A 256 -13.76 7.89 7.86
C ASN A 256 -13.89 7.87 9.40
N LYS A 257 -13.44 6.82 10.09
CA LYS A 257 -13.40 6.78 11.57
C LYS A 257 -12.50 7.85 12.17
N ASP A 258 -11.56 8.36 11.38
CA ASP A 258 -10.62 9.40 11.76
C ASP A 258 -11.21 10.81 11.68
N LYS A 259 -12.43 10.97 11.15
CA LYS A 259 -13.17 12.23 11.22
C LYS A 259 -13.79 12.40 12.59
N ASP A 260 -13.65 13.60 13.13
CA ASP A 260 -14.42 14.01 14.30
C ASP A 260 -15.85 14.44 13.94
N GLU A 261 -16.60 14.94 14.91
CA GLU A 261 -18.00 15.34 14.70
C GLU A 261 -18.13 16.58 13.80
N CYS A 262 -17.03 17.32 13.59
CA CYS A 262 -16.95 18.44 12.65
C CYS A 262 -16.53 17.99 11.24
N GLY A 263 -16.34 16.68 11.02
CA GLY A 263 -15.88 16.12 9.76
C GLY A 263 -14.39 16.35 9.50
N VAL A 264 -13.64 16.81 10.52
CA VAL A 264 -12.22 17.12 10.39
C VAL A 264 -11.40 15.88 10.70
N CYS A 265 -10.54 15.49 9.77
CA CYS A 265 -9.63 14.38 9.94
C CYS A 265 -8.64 14.65 11.07
N PHE A 266 -8.55 13.73 12.03
CA PHE A 266 -7.68 13.82 13.20
C PHE A 266 -7.89 15.09 14.06
N GLY A 267 -9.04 15.75 13.94
CA GLY A 267 -9.35 17.03 14.59
C GLY A 267 -9.63 16.91 16.10
N ASN A 268 -10.12 15.76 16.56
CA ASN A 268 -10.50 15.52 17.96
C ASN A 268 -11.48 16.57 18.51
N ASN A 269 -12.41 17.06 17.69
CA ASN A 269 -13.40 18.08 18.01
C ASN A 269 -12.80 19.43 18.45
N LYS A 270 -11.56 19.74 18.06
CA LYS A 270 -10.93 21.05 18.37
C LYS A 270 -11.63 22.22 17.70
N ASP A 271 -12.33 21.96 16.60
CA ASP A 271 -13.08 22.95 15.84
C ASP A 271 -14.48 23.23 16.40
N LYS A 272 -14.86 22.55 17.50
CA LYS A 272 -16.06 22.92 18.27
C LYS A 272 -15.76 24.13 19.13
N ASP A 273 -16.65 25.09 19.09
CA ASP A 273 -16.66 26.19 20.04
C ASP A 273 -17.25 25.76 21.41
N GLN A 274 -17.39 26.69 22.35
CA GLN A 274 -17.91 26.38 23.69
C GLN A 274 -19.38 25.94 23.68
N CYS A 275 -20.10 26.24 22.60
CA CYS A 275 -21.47 25.80 22.37
C CYS A 275 -21.55 24.46 21.64
N GLY A 276 -20.41 23.82 21.38
CA GLY A 276 -20.33 22.54 20.68
C GLY A 276 -20.57 22.67 19.17
N VAL A 277 -20.61 23.91 18.65
CA VAL A 277 -20.87 24.18 17.24
C VAL A 277 -19.55 24.18 16.48
N CYS A 278 -19.51 23.36 15.43
CA CYS A 278 -18.34 23.28 14.56
C CYS A 278 -18.15 24.58 13.80
N PHE A 279 -16.94 25.14 13.84
CA PHE A 279 -16.57 26.39 13.17
C PHE A 279 -17.49 27.57 13.56
N GLY A 280 -18.06 27.53 14.77
CA GLY A 280 -19.05 28.50 15.25
C GLY A 280 -18.46 29.79 15.82
N ASP A 281 -17.20 29.79 16.25
CA ASP A 281 -16.52 30.93 16.89
C ASP A 281 -17.32 31.55 18.07
N ASN A 282 -18.10 30.75 18.80
CA ASN A 282 -19.00 31.18 19.88
C ASN A 282 -20.09 32.17 19.43
N LYS A 283 -20.47 32.21 18.15
CA LYS A 283 -21.54 33.10 17.64
C LYS A 283 -22.91 32.80 18.27
N ASP A 284 -23.13 31.58 18.71
CA ASP A 284 -24.36 31.14 19.38
C ASP A 284 -24.39 31.46 20.88
N MET A 285 -23.29 32.01 21.41
CA MET A 285 -23.21 32.46 22.78
C MET A 285 -23.83 33.84 22.91
N ASP A 286 -24.75 33.99 23.86
CA ASP A 286 -25.34 35.28 24.15
C ASP A 286 -24.46 36.13 25.08
N GLN A 287 -24.91 37.34 25.43
CA GLN A 287 -24.14 38.27 26.27
C GLN A 287 -23.89 37.74 27.69
N CYS A 288 -24.67 36.74 28.11
CA CYS A 288 -24.55 36.10 29.41
C CYS A 288 -23.70 34.84 29.38
N GLY A 289 -23.04 34.54 28.25
CA GLY A 289 -22.23 33.34 28.10
C GLY A 289 -23.07 32.08 27.92
N VAL A 290 -24.37 32.21 27.66
CA VAL A 290 -25.29 31.08 27.54
C VAL A 290 -25.48 30.74 26.07
N CYS A 291 -25.14 29.50 25.72
CA CYS A 291 -25.34 28.98 24.37
C CYS A 291 -26.82 28.91 24.03
N PHE A 292 -27.19 29.48 22.87
CA PHE A 292 -28.56 29.58 22.37
C PHE A 292 -29.53 30.29 23.33
N GLY A 293 -29.01 31.11 24.26
CA GLY A 293 -29.80 31.76 25.31
C GLY A 293 -30.60 32.98 24.87
N ASN A 294 -30.21 33.63 23.76
CA ASN A 294 -30.85 34.82 23.20
C ASN A 294 -31.05 35.96 24.23
N ASN A 295 -30.11 36.13 25.16
CA ASN A 295 -30.15 37.12 26.25
C ASN A 295 -31.36 36.98 27.18
N ARG A 296 -31.91 35.77 27.33
CA ARG A 296 -33.05 35.53 28.23
C ARG A 296 -32.73 35.82 29.71
N ASP A 297 -31.47 35.66 30.09
CA ASP A 297 -30.99 35.90 31.46
C ASP A 297 -30.60 37.36 31.69
N LEU A 298 -30.69 38.22 30.66
CA LEU A 298 -30.45 39.65 30.77
C LEU A 298 -31.65 40.32 31.42
N ASP A 299 -31.43 41.07 32.49
CA ASP A 299 -32.46 41.95 33.02
C ASP A 299 -32.59 43.24 32.19
N ASP A 300 -33.54 44.11 32.56
CA ASP A 300 -33.78 45.35 31.80
C ASP A 300 -32.59 46.34 31.88
N CYS A 301 -31.64 46.10 32.79
CA CYS A 301 -30.43 46.88 32.95
C CYS A 301 -29.21 46.29 32.24
N GLY A 302 -29.39 45.23 31.46
CA GLY A 302 -28.28 44.60 30.76
C GLY A 302 -27.41 43.73 31.68
N ILE A 303 -27.90 43.36 32.87
CA ILE A 303 -27.14 42.55 33.83
C ILE A 303 -27.64 41.11 33.79
N CYS A 304 -26.74 40.19 33.51
CA CYS A 304 -27.01 38.75 33.51
C CYS A 304 -27.35 38.27 34.93
N GLY A 305 -28.55 37.71 35.11
CA GLY A 305 -29.06 37.26 36.41
C GLY A 305 -29.29 38.40 37.42
N GLY A 306 -29.31 39.66 36.95
CA GLY A 306 -29.40 40.84 37.82
C GLY A 306 -30.77 41.05 38.46
N ASN A 307 -31.83 40.46 37.89
CA ASN A 307 -33.21 40.55 38.39
C ASN A 307 -33.69 42.00 38.63
N ASN A 308 -33.20 42.96 37.85
CA ASN A 308 -33.49 44.40 37.98
C ASN A 308 -33.04 45.04 39.30
N LEU A 309 -32.14 44.40 40.05
CA LEU A 309 -31.64 44.92 41.34
C LEU A 309 -30.86 46.24 41.21
N SER A 310 -30.36 46.57 40.02
CA SER A 310 -29.65 47.81 39.74
C SER A 310 -30.57 48.98 39.38
N LYS A 311 -31.88 48.78 39.31
CA LYS A 311 -32.82 49.87 39.11
C LYS A 311 -32.99 50.65 40.41
N ASP A 312 -33.01 51.97 40.29
CA ASP A 312 -33.45 52.84 41.38
C ASP A 312 -34.99 52.79 41.53
N LEU A 313 -35.54 53.52 42.51
CA LEU A 313 -36.98 53.61 42.72
C LEU A 313 -37.71 54.22 41.52
N CYS A 314 -37.01 54.96 40.66
CA CYS A 314 -37.55 55.53 39.43
C CYS A 314 -37.53 54.54 38.25
N GLY A 315 -37.05 53.31 38.46
CA GLY A 315 -36.92 52.30 37.40
C GLY A 315 -35.72 52.54 36.48
N ILE A 316 -34.81 53.46 36.83
CA ILE A 316 -33.62 53.80 36.03
C ILE A 316 -32.45 52.95 36.51
N CYS A 317 -31.79 52.28 35.57
CA CYS A 317 -30.59 51.50 35.82
C CYS A 317 -29.43 52.38 36.28
N GLY A 318 -28.89 52.12 37.48
CA GLY A 318 -27.83 52.94 38.09
C GLY A 318 -28.28 54.35 38.50
N GLY A 319 -29.59 54.59 38.57
CA GLY A 319 -30.14 55.88 38.99
C GLY A 319 -29.90 56.19 40.47
N ASP A 320 -30.04 57.46 40.83
CA ASP A 320 -29.85 57.98 42.19
C ASP A 320 -31.18 58.38 42.87
N ASN A 321 -32.30 57.95 42.29
CA ASN A 321 -33.67 58.31 42.66
C ASN A 321 -34.06 59.77 42.42
N ASN A 322 -33.30 60.59 41.68
CA ASN A 322 -33.65 62.01 41.49
C ASN A 322 -34.67 62.29 40.39
N SER A 323 -34.73 61.47 39.34
CA SER A 323 -35.50 61.74 38.11
C SER A 323 -37.01 61.69 38.29
N CYS A 324 -37.50 60.94 39.28
CA CYS A 324 -38.92 60.76 39.59
C CYS A 324 -39.32 61.37 40.94
N LYS A 325 -38.51 62.27 41.49
CA LYS A 325 -38.86 62.96 42.73
C LYS A 325 -40.05 63.88 42.50
N ASP A 326 -40.99 63.82 43.44
CA ASP A 326 -42.01 64.84 43.57
C ASP A 326 -41.41 66.15 44.12
N CYS A 327 -42.23 67.19 44.26
CA CYS A 327 -41.72 68.48 44.74
C CYS A 327 -41.28 68.48 46.22
N LEU A 328 -41.57 67.41 46.99
CA LEU A 328 -41.06 67.19 48.35
C LEU A 328 -39.78 66.34 48.37
N GLY A 329 -39.26 65.97 47.19
CA GLY A 329 -38.06 65.16 47.06
C GLY A 329 -38.29 63.65 47.23
N VAL A 330 -39.54 63.19 47.27
CA VAL A 330 -39.90 61.76 47.43
C VAL A 330 -40.00 61.10 46.05
N PRO A 331 -39.21 60.06 45.76
CA PRO A 331 -39.32 59.30 44.51
C PRO A 331 -40.71 58.69 44.34
N ASN A 332 -41.33 58.89 43.15
CA ASN A 332 -42.71 58.50 42.84
C ASN A 332 -43.76 59.05 43.83
N GLY A 333 -43.48 60.18 44.47
CA GLY A 333 -44.44 60.84 45.34
C GLY A 333 -45.55 61.56 44.56
N ASN A 334 -46.63 61.90 45.26
CA ASN A 334 -47.81 62.54 44.66
C ASN A 334 -47.81 64.07 44.78
N ALA A 335 -46.81 64.68 45.42
CA ALA A 335 -46.78 66.11 45.66
C ALA A 335 -46.51 66.89 44.36
N LYS A 336 -47.37 67.87 44.06
CA LYS A 336 -47.24 68.75 42.90
C LYS A 336 -47.14 70.19 43.37
N TYR A 337 -46.50 71.03 42.56
CA TYR A 337 -46.58 72.47 42.74
C TYR A 337 -48.01 72.95 42.46
N ASP A 338 -48.52 73.83 43.32
CA ASP A 338 -49.78 74.54 43.09
C ASP A 338 -49.62 75.73 42.12
N VAL A 339 -50.70 76.50 41.92
CA VAL A 339 -50.69 77.69 41.05
C VAL A 339 -49.75 78.79 41.53
N CYS A 340 -49.39 78.79 42.81
CA CYS A 340 -48.48 79.74 43.45
C CYS A 340 -47.02 79.27 43.41
N GLY A 341 -46.76 78.08 42.88
CA GLY A 341 -45.42 77.48 42.85
C GLY A 341 -45.00 76.86 44.20
N ILE A 342 -45.93 76.62 45.13
CA ILE A 342 -45.67 75.96 46.42
C ILE A 342 -45.92 74.46 46.27
N CYS A 343 -44.96 73.65 46.73
CA CYS A 343 -45.12 72.20 46.72
C CYS A 343 -46.20 71.74 47.69
N ALA A 344 -47.15 70.92 47.20
CA ALA A 344 -48.33 70.46 47.94
C ALA A 344 -49.20 71.59 48.52
N GLY A 345 -49.18 72.77 47.89
CA GLY A 345 -50.06 73.88 48.28
C GLY A 345 -51.52 73.62 47.93
N ASP A 346 -52.43 74.27 48.66
CA ASP A 346 -53.89 74.15 48.48
C ASP A 346 -54.45 75.10 47.41
N GLY A 347 -53.58 75.90 46.78
CA GLY A 347 -53.94 76.82 45.70
C GLY A 347 -54.69 78.07 46.16
N THR A 348 -54.61 78.43 47.46
CA THR A 348 -55.22 79.65 48.02
C THR A 348 -54.21 80.68 48.51
#